data_AF-A0A2A5NY47-F1
#
_entry.id   AF-A0A2A5NY47-F1
#
_cell.length_a   1.000
_cell.length_b   1.000
_cell.length_c   1.000
_cell.angle_alpha   90.00
_cell.angle_beta   90.00
_cell.angle_gamma   90.00
#
_symmetry.space_group_name_H-M   'P 1'
#
loop_
_entity.id
_entity.type
_entity.pdbx_description
1 polymer ?
#
loop_
_entity_poly.entity_id
_entity_poly.type
_entity_poly.pdbx_seq_one_letter_code
_entity_poly.pdbx_strand_id
1 'polypeptide(L)'
;MLRACGDELFGDEDPLAVYFKGRPFRVEVGEGGMELVVRTPFMDRDRCEVERVGEELIVKVETEVGEVTSFIPLPSVALRMRLSRARLVGGELHVYFERDPA
;
A
#
# COMPACT_ATOMS: atom_id res chain seq x y z
N MET A 1 10.72 28.69 21.65
CA MET A 1 10.73 27.22 21.73
C MET A 1 10.16 26.59 20.47
N LEU A 2 8.89 26.83 20.09
CA LEU A 2 8.29 26.24 18.89
C LEU A 2 9.05 26.52 17.57
N ARG A 3 9.59 27.73 17.41
CA ARG A 3 10.40 28.09 16.23
C ARG A 3 11.65 27.21 16.09
N ALA A 4 12.44 27.08 17.15
CA ALA A 4 13.64 26.25 17.16
C ALA A 4 13.32 24.76 16.90
N CYS A 5 12.18 24.25 17.39
CA CYS A 5 11.74 22.89 17.07
C CYS A 5 11.35 22.75 15.60
N GLY A 6 10.72 23.77 15.00
CA GLY A 6 10.40 23.80 13.58
C GLY A 6 11.67 23.81 12.72
N ASP A 7 12.64 24.65 13.07
CA ASP A 7 13.91 24.77 12.35
C ASP A 7 14.72 23.45 12.43
N GLU A 8 14.67 22.73 13.55
CA GLU A 8 15.32 21.42 13.70
C GLU A 8 14.62 20.32 12.87
N LEU A 9 13.29 20.32 12.82
CA LEU A 9 12.51 19.27 12.15
C LEU A 9 12.45 19.44 10.64
N PHE A 10 12.32 20.67 10.15
CA PHE A 10 12.07 20.97 8.75
C PHE A 10 13.23 21.70 8.08
N GLY A 11 14.12 22.35 8.85
CA GLY A 11 15.20 23.15 8.28
C GLY A 11 14.67 24.18 7.28
N ASP A 12 15.18 24.11 6.05
CA ASP A 12 14.75 24.97 4.94
C ASP A 12 13.60 24.36 4.10
N GLU A 13 13.12 23.18 4.46
CA GLU A 13 12.03 22.49 3.75
C GLU A 13 10.67 23.11 4.07
N ASP A 14 9.79 23.20 3.08
CA ASP A 14 8.42 23.66 3.29
C ASP A 14 7.58 22.56 3.96
N PRO A 15 7.17 22.70 5.24
CA PRO A 15 6.36 21.70 5.93
C PRO A 15 4.95 21.53 5.32
N LEU A 16 4.52 22.44 4.43
CA LEU A 16 3.26 22.37 3.71
C LEU A 16 3.40 21.73 2.32
N ALA A 17 4.61 21.28 1.95
CA ALA A 17 4.84 20.61 0.70
C ALA A 17 4.00 19.34 0.57
N VAL A 18 3.32 19.20 -0.57
CA VAL A 18 2.59 17.98 -0.90
C VAL A 18 3.51 17.04 -1.67
N TYR A 19 4.08 16.06 -0.98
CA TYR A 19 5.04 15.10 -1.56
C TYR A 19 4.42 14.13 -2.58
N PHE A 20 3.09 13.97 -2.57
CA PHE A 20 2.42 13.10 -3.53
C PHE A 20 1.00 13.60 -3.87
N LYS A 21 0.70 13.65 -5.18
CA LYS A 21 -0.64 13.90 -5.72
C LYS A 21 -1.01 12.78 -6.67
N GLY A 22 -2.01 11.98 -6.31
CA GLY A 22 -2.46 10.86 -7.13
C GLY A 22 -3.36 9.88 -6.38
N ARG A 23 -3.74 8.79 -7.05
CA ARG A 23 -4.45 7.68 -6.41
C ARG A 23 -3.42 6.74 -5.77
N PRO A 24 -3.48 6.49 -4.45
CA PRO A 24 -2.50 5.63 -3.77
C PRO A 24 -2.66 4.15 -4.17
N PHE A 25 -3.86 3.77 -4.59
CA PHE A 25 -4.14 2.45 -5.15
C PHE A 25 -5.22 2.49 -6.24
N ARG A 26 -5.30 1.43 -7.03
CA ARG A 26 -6.32 1.18 -8.05
C ARG A 26 -6.92 -0.20 -7.84
N VAL A 27 -8.20 -0.35 -8.14
CA VAL A 27 -8.92 -1.63 -8.07
C VAL A 27 -9.50 -1.93 -9.44
N GLU A 28 -9.20 -3.12 -9.96
CA GLU A 28 -9.75 -3.64 -11.19
C GLU A 28 -10.49 -4.95 -10.89
N VAL A 29 -11.76 -5.04 -11.28
CA VAL A 29 -12.60 -6.22 -11.03
C VAL A 29 -12.97 -6.84 -12.36
N GLY A 30 -12.76 -8.14 -12.51
CA GLY A 30 -13.09 -8.91 -13.70
C GLY A 30 -13.88 -10.19 -13.38
N GLU A 31 -14.10 -11.02 -14.40
CA GLU A 31 -14.82 -12.30 -14.25
C GLU A 31 -14.08 -13.28 -13.33
N GLY A 32 -12.75 -13.34 -13.45
CA GLY A 32 -11.90 -14.24 -12.67
C GLY A 32 -11.60 -13.79 -11.23
N GLY A 33 -11.88 -12.53 -10.87
CA GLY A 33 -11.46 -12.00 -9.58
C GLY A 33 -11.28 -10.49 -9.55
N MET A 34 -10.37 -10.03 -8.69
CA MET A 34 -10.03 -8.63 -8.49
C MET A 34 -8.51 -8.46 -8.39
N GLU A 35 -8.00 -7.37 -8.96
CA GLU A 35 -6.64 -6.90 -8.75
C GLU A 35 -6.67 -5.57 -7.98
N LEU A 36 -5.91 -5.50 -6.90
CA LEU A 36 -5.62 -4.27 -6.17
C LEU A 36 -4.16 -3.90 -6.43
N VAL A 37 -3.94 -2.74 -7.04
CA VAL A 37 -2.61 -2.22 -7.37
C VAL A 37 -2.30 -1.08 -6.40
N VAL A 38 -1.30 -1.26 -5.54
CA VAL A 38 -0.85 -0.27 -4.57
C VAL A 38 0.46 0.35 -5.09
N ARG A 39 0.53 1.68 -5.15
CA ARG A 39 1.80 2.34 -5.51
C ARG A 39 2.74 2.31 -4.33
N THR A 40 3.94 1.82 -4.57
CA THR A 40 4.96 1.65 -3.54
C THR A 40 6.23 2.41 -3.95
N PRO A 41 6.21 3.75 -3.84
CA PRO A 41 7.29 4.62 -4.36
C PRO A 41 8.64 4.42 -3.65
N PHE A 42 8.68 3.61 -2.60
CA PHE A 42 9.87 3.32 -1.80
C PHE A 42 10.41 1.90 -2.01
N MET A 43 9.80 1.09 -2.88
CA MET A 43 10.11 -0.34 -2.98
C MET A 43 10.89 -0.65 -4.25
N ASP A 44 12.21 -0.55 -4.18
CA ASP A 44 13.09 -1.00 -5.26
C ASP A 44 13.55 -2.46 -5.08
N ARG A 45 13.51 -3.05 -3.86
CA ARG A 45 13.89 -4.46 -3.61
C ARG A 45 13.56 -5.08 -2.24
N ASP A 46 12.84 -4.39 -1.36
CA ASP A 46 12.69 -4.85 0.03
C ASP A 46 11.56 -5.85 0.26
N ARG A 47 11.68 -6.58 1.38
CA ARG A 47 10.74 -7.62 1.82
C ARG A 47 9.35 -7.01 2.01
N CYS A 48 8.45 -7.38 1.11
CA CYS A 48 7.03 -7.08 1.22
C CYS A 48 6.29 -8.29 1.75
N GLU A 49 5.61 -8.14 2.88
CA GLU A 49 4.65 -9.12 3.35
C GLU A 49 3.24 -8.61 3.11
N VAL A 50 2.37 -9.49 2.64
CA VAL A 50 0.98 -9.17 2.35
C VAL A 50 0.11 -10.25 2.99
N GLU A 51 -0.81 -9.81 3.84
CA GLU A 51 -1.73 -10.69 4.54
C GLU A 51 -3.14 -10.11 4.48
N ARG A 52 -4.15 -10.97 4.34
CA ARG A 52 -5.54 -10.59 4.54
C ARG A 52 -5.99 -10.94 5.95
N VAL A 53 -6.53 -9.96 6.66
CA VAL A 53 -7.17 -10.15 7.96
C VAL A 53 -8.60 -9.63 7.89
N GLY A 54 -9.57 -10.54 7.82
CA GLY A 54 -10.99 -10.19 7.70
C GLY A 54 -11.30 -9.39 6.42
N GLU A 55 -11.62 -8.11 6.61
CA GLU A 55 -11.95 -7.14 5.55
C GLU A 55 -10.80 -6.20 5.21
N GLU A 56 -9.60 -6.43 5.76
CA GLU A 56 -8.42 -5.60 5.55
C GLU A 56 -7.30 -6.39 4.87
N LEU A 57 -6.54 -5.68 4.04
CA LEU A 57 -5.25 -6.11 3.55
C LEU A 57 -4.16 -5.39 4.33
N ILE A 58 -3.31 -6.15 4.99
CA ILE A 58 -2.13 -5.67 5.69
C ILE A 58 -0.95 -5.79 4.74
N VAL A 59 -0.29 -4.67 4.47
CA VAL A 59 0.94 -4.60 3.68
C VAL A 59 2.07 -4.13 4.60
N LYS A 60 3.05 -4.99 4.84
CA LYS A 60 4.25 -4.66 5.61
C LYS A 60 5.43 -4.53 4.67
N VAL A 61 6.17 -3.45 4.85
CA VAL A 61 7.35 -3.13 4.05
C VAL A 61 8.47 -2.73 4.99
N GLU A 62 9.61 -3.42 4.87
CA GLU A 62 10.86 -2.97 5.49
C GLU A 62 11.42 -1.81 4.67
N THR A 63 11.74 -0.68 5.31
CA THR A 63 12.38 0.49 4.69
C THR A 63 13.68 0.82 5.42
N GLU A 64 14.52 1.69 4.84
CA GLU A 64 15.78 2.13 5.45
C GLU A 64 15.60 2.78 6.84
N VAL A 65 14.42 3.33 7.12
CA VAL A 65 14.09 4.00 8.39
C VAL A 65 13.23 3.14 9.34
N GLY A 66 12.92 1.88 8.96
CA GLY A 66 12.15 0.93 9.77
C GLY A 66 11.01 0.26 9.01
N GLU A 67 10.21 -0.54 9.72
CA GLU A 67 9.02 -1.19 9.16
C GLU A 67 7.87 -0.19 9.02
N VAL A 68 7.26 -0.15 7.83
CA VAL A 68 6.02 0.57 7.56
C VAL A 68 4.90 -0.43 7.31
N THR A 69 3.83 -0.33 8.10
CA THR A 69 2.64 -1.16 7.94
C THR A 69 1.47 -0.32 7.46
N SER A 70 0.88 -0.73 6.33
CA SER A 70 -0.34 -0.14 5.77
C SER A 70 -1.53 -1.07 5.94
N PHE A 71 -2.65 -0.53 6.42
CA PHE A 71 -3.92 -1.22 6.52
C PHE A 71 -4.85 -0.68 5.43
N ILE A 72 -5.21 -1.53 4.46
CA ILE A 72 -6.02 -1.15 3.31
C ILE A 72 -7.38 -1.86 3.43
N PRO A 73 -8.48 -1.13 3.68
CA PRO A 73 -9.82 -1.70 3.67
C PRO A 73 -10.13 -2.27 2.29
N LEU A 74 -10.58 -3.52 2.26
CA LEU A 74 -10.95 -4.19 1.02
C LEU A 74 -12.36 -3.77 0.60
N PRO A 75 -12.58 -3.53 -0.70
CA PRO A 75 -13.92 -3.27 -1.21
C PRO A 75 -14.81 -4.51 -1.03
N SER A 76 -16.11 -4.31 -0.85
CA SER A 76 -17.08 -5.38 -0.56
C SER A 76 -17.09 -6.52 -1.58
N VAL A 77 -16.69 -6.27 -2.82
CA VAL A 77 -16.54 -7.29 -3.87
C VAL A 77 -15.51 -8.37 -3.51
N ALA A 78 -14.49 -8.04 -2.70
CA ALA A 78 -13.45 -8.95 -2.26
C ALA A 78 -13.92 -9.92 -1.15
N LEU A 79 -15.07 -9.68 -0.52
CA LEU A 79 -15.59 -10.51 0.56
C LEU A 79 -15.80 -11.97 0.15
N ARG A 80 -16.12 -12.22 -1.13
CA ARG A 80 -16.33 -13.55 -1.72
C ARG A 80 -15.14 -14.07 -2.53
N MET A 81 -13.97 -13.48 -2.28
CA MET A 81 -12.74 -13.83 -2.96
C MET A 81 -11.69 -14.22 -1.92
N ARG A 82 -10.65 -14.94 -2.33
CA ARG A 82 -9.47 -15.25 -1.52
C ARG A 82 -8.26 -14.55 -2.10
N LEU A 83 -7.37 -14.09 -1.23
CA LEU A 83 -6.06 -13.60 -1.65
C LEU A 83 -5.30 -14.76 -2.30
N SER A 84 -4.99 -14.65 -3.59
CA SER A 84 -4.31 -15.71 -4.34
C SER A 84 -2.84 -15.42 -4.55
N ARG A 85 -2.49 -14.13 -4.73
CA ARG A 85 -1.12 -13.75 -5.10
C ARG A 85 -0.82 -12.28 -4.79
N ALA A 86 0.44 -11.99 -4.46
CA ALA A 86 0.99 -10.64 -4.50
C ALA A 86 2.29 -10.61 -5.32
N ARG A 87 2.55 -9.52 -6.06
CA ARG A 87 3.76 -9.30 -6.87
C ARG A 87 4.14 -7.83 -6.91
N LEU A 88 5.42 -7.53 -6.69
CA LEU A 88 5.96 -6.19 -6.93
C LEU A 88 6.48 -6.11 -8.37
N VAL A 89 5.95 -5.16 -9.16
CA VAL A 89 6.32 -4.94 -10.56
C VAL A 89 6.45 -3.44 -10.79
N GLY A 90 7.65 -2.96 -11.15
CA GLY A 90 7.87 -1.56 -11.53
C GLY A 90 7.47 -0.53 -10.47
N GLY A 91 7.69 -0.82 -9.18
CA GLY A 91 7.30 0.06 -8.07
C GLY A 91 5.80 0.07 -7.75
N GLU A 92 5.04 -0.89 -8.28
CA GLU A 92 3.65 -1.14 -7.92
C GLU A 92 3.50 -2.56 -7.33
N LEU A 93 2.82 -2.66 -6.20
CA LEU A 93 2.42 -3.92 -5.59
C LEU A 93 1.06 -4.35 -6.16
N HIS A 94 1.07 -5.41 -6.95
CA HIS A 94 -0.10 -6.03 -7.53
C HIS A 94 -0.58 -7.17 -6.63
N VAL A 95 -1.81 -7.05 -6.11
CA VAL A 95 -2.43 -8.01 -5.20
C VAL A 95 -3.67 -8.58 -5.87
N TYR A 96 -3.68 -9.89 -6.08
CA TYR A 96 -4.71 -10.63 -6.80
C TYR A 96 -5.60 -11.40 -5.83
N PHE A 97 -6.89 -11.28 -6.08
CA PHE A 97 -7.94 -12.01 -5.40
C PHE A 97 -8.72 -12.83 -6.42
N GLU A 98 -8.94 -14.10 -6.12
CA GLU A 98 -9.70 -15.02 -6.96
C GLU A 98 -11.02 -15.35 -6.28
N ARG A 99 -12.09 -15.51 -7.07
CA ARG A 99 -13.35 -16.03 -6.53
C ARG A 99 -13.14 -17.45 -6.03
N ASP A 100 -13.81 -17.79 -4.94
CA ASP A 100 -13.84 -19.19 -4.53
C ASP A 100 -14.53 -20.03 -5.61
N PRO A 101 -13.96 -21.18 -5.99
CA PRO A 101 -14.64 -22.11 -6.88
C PRO A 101 -15.95 -22.54 -6.21
N ALA A 102 -17.03 -22.48 -7.00
CA ALA A 102 -18.37 -22.91 -6.58
C ALA A 102 -18.44 -24.42 -6.32
#